data_AF-A0A9D4BSH3-F1
#
_entry.id   AF-A0A9D4BSH3-F1
#
_cell.length_a   1.000
_cell.length_b   1.000
_cell.length_c   1.000
_cell.angle_alpha   90.00
_cell.angle_beta   90.00
_cell.angle_gamma   90.00
#
_symmetry.space_group_name_H-M   'P 1'
#
loop_
_entity.id
_entity.type
_entity.pdbx_description
1 polymer ?
#
loop_
_entity_poly.entity_id
_entity_poly.type
_entity_poly.pdbx_seq_one_letter_code
_entity_poly.pdbx_strand_id
1 'polypeptide(L)'
;MYPAFVRTNLDLSQEDIENAQILYGPNPEVKDPPLPAKELKTDAPKACELNMDDIELGPDGYTYIFRKSHLTQIDQRGKLVLTPKKVKITDVYKNGPPEVDAVAFLEERKQTYMFYNNTIWRYTNFDLDFGYPKAIKGLPEVPKCATFIRDQYGITRLFLFGVDLFWEWSTVTDVLRAGYPLQTAEYFHGLHKSPEGALRWKDGYIYFFKKDKVFKVHPGSYSVLNTYPKPMPPEWMLDIC
;
A
#
# COMPACT_ATOMS: atom_id res chain seq x y z
N MET A 1 46.49 9.14 -18.59
CA MET A 1 46.30 8.03 -19.53
C MET A 1 44.83 7.65 -19.51
N TYR A 2 44.05 8.23 -20.42
CA TYR A 2 42.73 7.75 -20.84
C TYR A 2 42.74 7.69 -22.38
N PRO A 3 42.01 6.75 -23.00
CA PRO A 3 42.43 6.08 -24.22
C PRO A 3 41.71 6.57 -25.48
N ALA A 4 42.42 6.40 -26.60
CA ALA A 4 41.96 6.20 -27.98
C ALA A 4 40.78 7.05 -28.50
N PHE A 5 41.10 8.01 -29.37
CA PHE A 5 40.15 8.58 -30.33
C PHE A 5 39.72 7.50 -31.32
N VAL A 6 38.47 7.08 -31.26
CA VAL A 6 37.82 6.32 -32.34
C VAL A 6 37.18 7.34 -33.28
N ARG A 7 37.76 7.52 -34.48
CA ARG A 7 37.11 8.24 -35.58
C ARG A 7 36.12 7.29 -36.25
N THR A 8 34.86 7.46 -35.93
CA THR A 8 33.73 6.99 -36.75
C THR A 8 32.70 8.12 -36.81
N ASN A 9 32.10 8.34 -37.98
CA ASN A 9 31.19 9.44 -38.30
C ASN A 9 30.47 10.04 -37.09
N LEU A 10 30.85 11.28 -36.76
CA LEU A 10 30.21 12.11 -35.74
C LEU A 10 28.96 12.75 -36.34
N ASP A 11 27.98 11.90 -36.67
CA ASP A 11 26.64 12.37 -36.91
C ASP A 11 25.95 12.48 -35.55
N LEU A 12 25.40 13.65 -35.25
CA LEU A 12 24.59 13.83 -34.04
C LEU A 12 23.41 12.87 -34.12
N SER A 13 23.10 12.22 -32.99
CA SER A 13 21.86 11.46 -32.90
C SER A 13 20.67 12.42 -33.03
N GLN A 14 19.54 11.93 -33.52
CA GLN A 14 18.33 12.74 -33.63
C GLN A 14 17.92 13.33 -32.26
N GLU A 15 18.18 12.60 -31.18
CA GLU A 15 17.94 13.02 -29.80
C GLU A 15 18.83 14.20 -29.40
N ASP A 16 20.12 14.19 -29.76
CA ASP A 16 21.03 15.30 -29.46
C ASP A 16 20.65 16.56 -30.23
N ILE A 17 20.20 16.41 -31.47
CA ILE A 17 19.70 17.53 -32.29
C ILE A 17 18.45 18.13 -31.65
N GLU A 18 17.48 17.30 -31.26
CA GLU A 18 16.24 17.74 -30.62
C GLU A 18 16.51 18.47 -29.30
N ASN A 19 17.37 17.93 -28.45
CA ASN A 19 17.74 18.53 -27.16
C ASN A 19 18.46 19.87 -27.32
N ALA A 20 19.37 19.97 -28.30
CA ALA A 20 20.05 21.23 -28.62
C ALA A 20 19.06 22.28 -29.15
N GLN A 21 18.11 21.89 -30.00
CA GLN A 21 17.11 22.80 -30.57
C GLN A 21 16.06 23.25 -29.55
N ILE A 22 15.75 22.44 -28.53
CA ILE A 22 14.89 22.86 -27.40
C ILE A 22 15.55 24.02 -26.63
N LEU A 23 16.87 23.97 -26.43
CA LEU A 23 17.59 24.96 -25.63
C LEU A 23 17.98 26.21 -26.43
N TYR A 24 18.39 26.03 -27.69
CA TYR A 24 19.01 27.09 -28.49
C TYR A 24 18.18 27.50 -29.72
N GLY A 25 17.06 26.82 -29.97
CA GLY A 25 16.23 27.00 -31.16
C GLY A 25 16.76 26.24 -32.40
N PRO A 26 15.96 26.16 -33.47
CA PRO A 26 16.37 25.53 -34.73
C PRO A 26 17.49 26.32 -35.41
N ASN A 27 18.29 25.62 -36.24
CA ASN A 27 19.38 26.26 -36.99
C ASN A 27 18.81 27.31 -37.97
N PRO A 28 19.17 28.61 -37.84
CA PRO A 28 18.62 29.68 -38.66
C PRO A 28 19.02 29.61 -40.15
N GLU A 29 20.04 28.83 -40.51
CA GLU A 29 20.49 28.68 -41.91
C GLU A 29 19.70 27.62 -42.69
N VAL A 30 18.94 26.76 -42.00
CA VAL A 30 18.15 25.70 -42.63
C VAL A 30 16.70 26.18 -42.80
N LYS A 31 16.30 26.45 -44.04
CA LYS A 31 14.91 26.81 -44.42
C LYS A 31 14.01 25.58 -44.49
N ASP A 32 14.03 24.74 -43.47
CA ASP A 32 13.06 23.65 -43.40
C ASP A 32 11.69 24.20 -42.96
N PRO A 33 10.58 23.64 -43.49
CA PRO A 33 9.26 23.99 -43.00
C PRO A 33 9.20 23.73 -41.49
N PRO A 34 8.50 24.57 -40.70
CA PRO A 34 8.44 24.38 -39.26
C PRO A 34 7.95 22.97 -39.00
N LEU A 35 8.81 22.14 -38.37
CA LEU A 35 8.42 20.86 -37.83
C LEU A 35 7.14 21.10 -37.02
N PRO A 36 6.09 20.25 -37.18
CA PRO A 36 4.90 20.38 -36.37
C PRO A 36 5.37 20.42 -34.92
N ALA A 37 5.02 21.50 -34.21
CA ALA A 37 5.33 21.64 -32.80
C ALA A 37 4.78 20.39 -32.12
N LYS A 38 5.69 19.47 -31.80
CA LYS A 38 5.36 18.31 -30.98
C LYS A 38 5.01 18.97 -29.66
N GLU A 39 3.72 19.04 -29.36
CA GLU A 39 3.27 19.45 -28.04
C GLU A 39 4.14 18.65 -27.07
N LEU A 40 5.02 19.36 -26.34
CA LEU A 40 5.66 18.77 -25.20
C LEU A 40 4.48 18.42 -24.29
N LYS A 41 4.05 17.17 -24.35
CA LYS A 41 3.31 16.55 -23.27
C LYS A 41 4.29 16.60 -22.11
N THR A 42 4.26 17.69 -21.37
CA THR A 42 4.70 17.69 -19.98
C THR A 42 3.71 16.79 -19.28
N ASP A 43 3.88 15.47 -19.45
CA ASP A 43 3.24 14.51 -18.58
C ASP A 43 3.73 14.89 -17.18
N ALA A 44 2.85 15.55 -16.42
CA ALA A 44 3.09 15.78 -15.01
C ALA A 44 3.53 14.43 -14.41
N PRO A 45 4.55 14.40 -13.54
CA PRO A 45 5.04 13.15 -12.98
C PRO A 45 3.84 12.37 -12.43
N LYS A 46 3.64 11.16 -12.97
CA LYS A 46 2.50 10.33 -12.63
C LYS A 46 2.52 10.12 -11.12
N ALA A 47 1.43 10.49 -10.44
CA ALA A 47 1.29 10.28 -9.01
C ALA A 47 1.53 8.79 -8.68
N CYS A 48 2.26 8.51 -7.60
CA CYS A 48 2.44 7.15 -7.12
C CYS A 48 1.08 6.59 -6.66
N GLU A 49 0.47 5.78 -7.49
CA GLU A 49 -0.73 5.02 -7.15
C GLU A 49 -0.33 3.56 -6.94
N LEU A 50 -0.23 3.14 -5.69
CA LEU A 50 0.04 1.76 -5.35
C LEU A 50 -1.28 0.97 -5.31
N ASN A 51 -1.51 0.17 -6.35
CA ASN A 51 -2.61 -0.77 -6.38
C ASN A 51 -2.35 -1.92 -5.39
N MET A 52 -2.92 -1.83 -4.19
CA MET A 52 -2.84 -2.85 -3.13
C MET A 52 -4.24 -3.32 -2.72
N ASP A 53 -4.30 -4.48 -2.07
CA ASP A 53 -5.49 -4.98 -1.39
C ASP A 53 -5.39 -4.81 0.12
N ASP A 54 -4.17 -4.88 0.68
CA ASP A 54 -3.88 -4.40 2.04
C ASP A 54 -2.38 -4.23 2.28
N ILE A 55 -1.98 -3.66 3.42
CA ILE A 55 -0.58 -3.48 3.84
C ILE A 55 -0.43 -3.67 5.34
N GLU A 56 0.47 -4.56 5.78
CA GLU A 56 0.67 -4.82 7.21
C GLU A 56 2.13 -5.05 7.61
N LEU A 57 2.44 -4.81 8.88
CA LEU A 57 3.71 -5.26 9.47
C LEU A 57 3.69 -6.78 9.64
N GLY A 58 4.85 -7.42 9.51
CA GLY A 58 5.02 -8.85 9.78
C GLY A 58 5.65 -9.14 11.15
N PRO A 59 5.58 -10.40 11.61
CA PRO A 59 6.27 -10.90 12.80
C PRO A 59 7.78 -10.58 12.85
N ASP A 60 8.43 -10.53 11.70
CA ASP A 60 9.86 -10.27 11.48
C ASP A 60 10.20 -8.77 11.35
N GLY A 61 9.20 -7.90 11.44
CA GLY A 61 9.37 -6.44 11.44
C GLY A 61 9.54 -5.81 10.06
N TYR A 62 9.37 -6.57 8.99
CA TYR A 62 9.21 -6.05 7.62
C TYR A 62 7.76 -5.61 7.39
N THR A 63 7.54 -4.83 6.34
CA THR A 63 6.18 -4.47 5.89
C THR A 63 5.84 -5.26 4.64
N TYR A 64 4.64 -5.82 4.63
CA TYR A 64 4.11 -6.65 3.57
C TYR A 64 2.94 -5.93 2.90
N ILE A 65 3.04 -5.74 1.59
CA ILE A 65 1.98 -5.13 0.77
C ILE A 65 1.38 -6.23 -0.09
N PHE A 66 0.10 -6.47 0.08
CA PHE A 66 -0.61 -7.56 -0.57
C PHE A 66 -1.31 -7.06 -1.83
N ARG A 67 -1.21 -7.87 -2.90
CA ARG A 67 -1.93 -7.63 -4.14
C ARG A 67 -2.24 -8.94 -4.85
N LYS A 68 -3.52 -9.26 -4.98
CA LYS A 68 -4.07 -10.52 -5.48
C LYS A 68 -3.40 -11.67 -4.73
N SER A 69 -2.78 -12.58 -5.48
CA SER A 69 -2.06 -13.75 -4.94
C SER A 69 -0.61 -13.49 -4.54
N HIS A 70 -0.14 -12.24 -4.57
CA HIS A 70 1.26 -11.89 -4.39
C HIS A 70 1.47 -10.87 -3.27
N LEU A 71 2.71 -10.80 -2.78
CA LEU A 71 3.10 -9.79 -1.81
C LEU A 71 4.43 -9.13 -2.16
N THR A 72 4.58 -7.90 -1.70
CA THR A 72 5.80 -7.11 -1.74
C THR A 72 6.31 -7.00 -0.31
N GLN A 73 7.60 -7.22 -0.07
CA GLN A 73 8.20 -7.01 1.24
C GLN A 73 9.15 -5.82 1.17
N ILE A 74 8.99 -4.88 2.10
CA ILE A 74 9.93 -3.77 2.30
C ILE A 74 10.53 -3.81 3.70
N ASP A 75 11.79 -3.42 3.82
CA ASP A 75 12.47 -3.32 5.10
C ASP A 75 12.07 -2.05 5.88
N GLN A 76 12.62 -1.91 7.08
CA GLN A 76 12.32 -0.79 7.98
C GLN A 76 12.81 0.57 7.47
N ARG A 77 13.67 0.58 6.44
CA ARG A 77 14.16 1.77 5.76
C ARG A 77 13.34 2.08 4.50
N GLY A 78 12.27 1.31 4.25
CA GLY A 78 11.43 1.46 3.07
C GLY A 78 12.06 0.86 1.81
N LYS A 79 13.11 0.04 1.95
CA LYS A 79 13.81 -0.57 0.81
C LYS A 79 13.11 -1.84 0.36
N LEU A 80 13.00 -2.05 -0.96
CA LEU A 80 12.43 -3.27 -1.51
C LEU A 80 13.30 -4.50 -1.20
N VAL A 81 12.69 -5.52 -0.59
CA VAL A 81 13.33 -6.80 -0.26
C VAL A 81 12.79 -7.91 -1.18
N LEU A 82 11.46 -7.99 -1.31
CA LEU A 82 10.77 -8.95 -2.18
C LEU A 82 9.83 -8.24 -3.14
N THR A 83 9.77 -8.71 -4.39
CA THR A 83 8.96 -8.13 -5.47
C THR A 83 7.71 -8.98 -5.74
N PRO A 84 6.53 -8.36 -5.95
CA PRO A 84 5.27 -9.08 -6.07
C PRO A 84 5.23 -10.04 -7.26
N LYS A 85 5.95 -9.77 -8.37
CA LYS A 85 5.99 -10.71 -9.50
C LYS A 85 6.68 -12.05 -9.19
N LYS A 86 7.37 -12.17 -8.05
CA LYS A 86 8.21 -13.33 -7.71
C LYS A 86 7.75 -14.08 -6.48
N VAL A 87 6.93 -13.48 -5.62
CA VAL A 87 6.58 -14.04 -4.31
C VAL A 87 5.07 -14.09 -4.14
N LYS A 88 4.54 -15.30 -4.01
CA LYS A 88 3.14 -15.54 -3.70
C LYS A 88 2.91 -15.44 -2.20
N ILE A 89 1.67 -15.15 -1.82
CA ILE A 89 1.25 -15.18 -0.42
C ILE A 89 1.58 -16.54 0.21
N THR A 90 1.32 -17.64 -0.50
CA THR A 90 1.55 -19.01 -0.05
C THR A 90 3.02 -19.39 0.12
N ASP A 91 3.95 -18.62 -0.48
CA ASP A 91 5.39 -18.86 -0.33
C ASP A 91 5.89 -18.37 1.04
N VAL A 92 5.23 -17.36 1.62
CA VAL A 92 5.54 -16.81 2.96
C VAL A 92 4.61 -17.40 4.02
N TYR A 93 3.31 -17.46 3.72
CA TYR A 93 2.26 -17.97 4.59
C TYR A 93 1.79 -19.33 4.06
N LYS A 94 2.49 -20.39 4.45
CA LYS A 94 2.19 -21.75 3.98
C LYS A 94 0.72 -22.11 4.26
N ASN A 95 0.08 -22.76 3.28
CA ASN A 95 -1.36 -23.10 3.30
C ASN A 95 -2.29 -21.88 3.48
N GLY A 96 -1.82 -20.69 3.12
CA GLY A 96 -2.58 -19.46 3.19
C GLY A 96 -3.65 -19.32 2.11
N PRO A 97 -4.41 -18.23 2.17
CA PRO A 97 -5.44 -17.97 1.18
C PRO A 97 -4.79 -17.69 -0.20
N PRO A 98 -5.53 -17.95 -1.29
CA PRO A 98 -5.02 -17.70 -2.63
C PRO A 98 -4.87 -16.20 -2.93
N GLU A 99 -5.70 -15.35 -2.32
CA GLU A 99 -5.64 -13.88 -2.34
C GLU A 99 -6.09 -13.36 -0.97
N VAL A 100 -6.09 -12.04 -0.74
CA VAL A 100 -6.59 -11.44 0.50
C VAL A 100 -7.53 -10.27 0.19
N ASP A 101 -8.57 -10.14 0.99
CA ASP A 101 -9.45 -8.97 1.02
C ASP A 101 -9.02 -7.97 2.11
N ALA A 102 -8.45 -8.49 3.20
CA ALA A 102 -7.91 -7.71 4.29
C ALA A 102 -6.91 -8.52 5.11
N VAL A 103 -5.93 -7.84 5.69
CA VAL A 103 -4.89 -8.43 6.55
C VAL A 103 -4.75 -7.56 7.78
N ALA A 104 -4.52 -8.18 8.95
CA ALA A 104 -4.23 -7.43 10.17
C ALA A 104 -3.16 -8.11 11.00
N PHE A 105 -2.20 -7.33 11.52
CA PHE A 105 -1.14 -7.86 12.37
C PHE A 105 -1.24 -7.38 13.82
N LEU A 106 -1.27 -8.36 14.74
CA LEU A 106 -1.24 -8.15 16.18
C LEU A 106 0.18 -8.37 16.72
N GLU A 107 0.89 -7.27 16.93
CA GLU A 107 2.30 -7.29 17.34
C GLU A 107 2.52 -8.00 18.68
N GLU A 108 1.64 -7.81 19.66
CA GLU A 108 1.80 -8.31 21.03
C GLU A 108 1.79 -9.84 21.11
N ARG A 109 1.15 -10.50 20.12
CA ARG A 109 1.08 -11.97 20.02
C ARG A 109 1.78 -12.52 18.80
N LYS A 110 2.37 -11.65 17.97
CA LYS A 110 2.93 -11.98 16.65
C LYS A 110 1.92 -12.73 15.77
N GLN A 111 0.65 -12.32 15.85
CA GLN A 111 -0.44 -12.97 15.14
C GLN A 111 -0.82 -12.19 13.88
N THR A 112 -0.88 -12.87 12.74
CA THR A 112 -1.40 -12.30 11.48
C THR A 112 -2.76 -12.90 11.19
N TYR A 113 -3.75 -12.06 10.94
CA TYR A 113 -5.09 -12.45 10.53
C TYR A 113 -5.26 -12.10 9.05
N MET A 114 -5.71 -13.05 8.25
CA MET A 114 -6.00 -12.82 6.83
C MET A 114 -7.43 -13.20 6.53
N PHE A 115 -8.13 -12.30 5.84
CA PHE A 115 -9.51 -12.46 5.43
C PHE A 115 -9.54 -12.65 3.92
N TYR A 116 -10.25 -13.68 3.47
CA TYR A 116 -10.54 -13.87 2.06
C TYR A 116 -11.89 -14.56 1.89
N ASN A 117 -12.80 -13.91 1.17
CA ASN A 117 -14.22 -14.23 1.12
C ASN A 117 -14.80 -14.41 2.53
N ASN A 118 -15.45 -15.55 2.78
CA ASN A 118 -16.03 -15.90 4.07
C ASN A 118 -15.09 -16.83 4.86
N THR A 119 -13.79 -16.62 4.80
CA THR A 119 -12.81 -17.45 5.50
C THR A 119 -11.72 -16.60 6.14
N ILE A 120 -11.35 -16.96 7.37
CA ILE A 120 -10.28 -16.33 8.13
C ILE A 120 -9.16 -17.32 8.33
N TRP A 121 -7.93 -16.87 8.09
CA TRP A 121 -6.71 -17.54 8.49
C TRP A 121 -6.09 -16.78 9.66
N ARG A 122 -5.45 -17.51 10.56
CA ARG A 122 -4.67 -16.93 11.64
C ARG A 122 -3.33 -17.62 11.69
N TYR A 123 -2.29 -16.82 11.76
CA TYR A 123 -0.91 -17.26 11.85
C TYR A 123 -0.27 -16.76 13.12
N THR A 124 0.67 -17.50 13.68
CA THR A 124 1.60 -17.03 14.73
C THR A 124 3.02 -17.22 14.20
N ASN A 125 3.81 -16.15 14.10
CA ASN A 125 5.16 -16.20 13.52
C ASN A 125 5.23 -16.88 12.14
N PHE A 126 4.27 -16.59 11.25
CA PHE A 126 4.12 -17.20 9.91
C PHE A 126 3.68 -18.68 9.88
N ASP A 127 3.53 -19.33 11.03
CA ASP A 127 2.97 -20.68 11.12
C ASP A 127 1.45 -20.62 11.25
N LEU A 128 0.74 -21.42 10.46
CA LEU A 128 -0.73 -21.49 10.49
C LEU A 128 -1.19 -22.07 11.82
N ASP A 129 -2.04 -21.34 12.54
CA ASP A 129 -2.55 -21.77 13.84
C ASP A 129 -3.49 -22.97 13.69
N PHE A 130 -3.38 -23.91 14.64
CA PHE A 130 -4.28 -25.07 14.69
C PHE A 130 -5.75 -24.62 14.74
N GLY A 131 -6.58 -25.27 13.92
CA GLY A 131 -8.00 -24.97 13.80
C GLY A 131 -8.33 -23.81 12.85
N TYR A 132 -7.34 -23.24 12.17
CA TYR A 132 -7.52 -22.35 11.02
C TYR A 132 -7.14 -23.06 9.71
N PRO A 133 -7.72 -22.66 8.56
CA PRO A 133 -8.71 -21.58 8.40
C PRO A 133 -10.10 -21.91 8.98
N LYS A 134 -10.88 -20.87 9.28
CA LYS A 134 -12.26 -20.97 9.76
C LYS A 134 -13.23 -20.25 8.85
N ALA A 135 -14.43 -20.81 8.69
CA ALA A 135 -15.51 -20.13 8.00
C ALA A 135 -16.02 -18.95 8.84
N ILE A 136 -16.17 -17.80 8.18
CA ILE A 136 -16.77 -16.60 8.73
C ILE A 136 -18.27 -16.61 8.40
N LYS A 137 -19.09 -16.16 9.35
CA LYS A 137 -20.53 -15.95 9.12
C LYS A 137 -20.90 -14.52 9.48
N GLY A 138 -21.79 -13.95 8.67
CA GLY A 138 -22.41 -12.65 8.95
C GLY A 138 -21.49 -11.44 8.75
N LEU A 139 -20.55 -11.49 7.79
CA LEU A 139 -19.90 -10.26 7.34
C LEU A 139 -20.93 -9.33 6.70
N PRO A 140 -20.96 -8.04 7.03
CA PRO A 140 -21.82 -7.08 6.37
C PRO A 140 -21.50 -6.94 4.88
N GLU A 141 -20.21 -6.93 4.55
CA GLU A 141 -19.67 -6.92 3.19
C GLU A 141 -18.24 -7.49 3.18
N VAL A 142 -17.68 -7.68 1.99
CA VAL A 142 -16.25 -8.04 1.85
C VAL A 142 -15.41 -6.85 2.32
N PRO A 143 -14.50 -7.05 3.30
CA PRO A 143 -13.65 -5.96 3.79
C PRO A 143 -12.72 -5.45 2.69
N LYS A 144 -12.33 -4.19 2.80
CA LYS A 144 -11.35 -3.52 1.94
C LYS A 144 -9.97 -3.41 2.57
N CYS A 145 -9.91 -3.42 3.90
CA CYS A 145 -8.69 -3.57 4.67
C CYS A 145 -9.04 -3.91 6.12
N ALA A 146 -8.04 -4.27 6.91
CA ALA A 146 -8.18 -4.46 8.35
C ALA A 146 -6.98 -3.87 9.09
N THR A 147 -7.13 -3.60 10.38
CA THR A 147 -6.00 -3.24 11.24
C THR A 147 -6.38 -3.46 12.70
N PHE A 148 -5.38 -3.72 13.53
CA PHE A 148 -5.54 -3.61 14.97
C PHE A 148 -5.42 -2.15 15.42
N ILE A 149 -6.31 -1.72 16.31
CA ILE A 149 -6.20 -0.42 16.96
C ILE A 149 -6.15 -0.63 18.46
N ARG A 150 -5.16 0.01 19.09
CA ARG A 150 -5.04 0.06 20.54
C ARG A 150 -5.58 1.39 21.04
N ASP A 151 -6.69 1.33 21.77
CA ASP A 151 -7.34 2.52 22.30
C ASP A 151 -6.53 3.15 23.45
N GLN A 152 -7.00 4.32 23.92
CA GLN A 152 -6.37 5.06 25.02
C GLN A 152 -6.36 4.30 26.36
N TYR A 153 -7.19 3.26 26.51
CA TYR A 153 -7.22 2.40 27.70
C TYR A 153 -6.30 1.19 27.55
N GLY A 154 -5.57 1.10 26.43
CA GLY A 154 -4.63 0.03 26.15
C GLY A 154 -5.29 -1.25 25.62
N ILE A 155 -6.57 -1.22 25.28
CA ILE A 155 -7.31 -2.37 24.73
C ILE A 155 -7.09 -2.40 23.22
N THR A 156 -6.56 -3.51 22.72
CA THR A 156 -6.33 -3.74 21.29
C THR A 156 -7.50 -4.50 20.68
N ARG A 157 -8.10 -3.92 19.62
CA ARG A 157 -9.26 -4.47 18.91
C ARG A 157 -8.97 -4.59 17.42
N LEU A 158 -9.52 -5.63 16.79
CA LEU A 158 -9.43 -5.84 15.34
C LEU A 158 -10.60 -5.16 14.65
N PHE A 159 -10.31 -4.19 13.79
CA PHE A 159 -11.30 -3.54 12.96
C PHE A 159 -11.12 -3.93 11.50
N LEU A 160 -12.24 -4.21 10.84
CA LEU A 160 -12.33 -4.34 9.39
C LEU A 160 -13.09 -3.14 8.84
N PHE A 161 -12.64 -2.66 7.68
CA PHE A 161 -13.23 -1.52 7.00
C PHE A 161 -13.74 -1.98 5.65
N GLY A 162 -14.97 -1.61 5.32
CA GLY A 162 -15.59 -1.83 4.03
C GLY A 162 -15.63 -0.55 3.20
N VAL A 163 -16.71 -0.38 2.41
CA VAL A 163 -16.87 0.81 1.55
C VAL A 163 -17.20 2.03 2.39
N ASP A 164 -18.27 1.97 3.19
CA ASP A 164 -18.72 3.09 4.04
C ASP A 164 -18.83 2.68 5.52
N LEU A 165 -18.60 1.40 5.78
CA LEU A 165 -18.83 0.76 7.06
C LEU A 165 -17.51 0.29 7.66
N PHE A 166 -17.48 0.17 8.99
CA PHE A 166 -16.45 -0.57 9.69
C PHE A 166 -17.07 -1.44 10.77
N TRP A 167 -16.36 -2.50 11.15
CA TRP A 167 -16.81 -3.41 12.20
C TRP A 167 -15.68 -4.00 13.02
N GLU A 168 -15.96 -4.27 14.30
CA GLU A 168 -15.05 -4.99 15.18
C GLU A 168 -15.24 -6.51 15.02
N TRP A 169 -14.13 -7.21 14.80
CA TRP A 169 -14.08 -8.67 14.83
C TRP A 169 -13.52 -9.14 16.18
N SER A 170 -14.25 -10.02 16.86
CA SER A 170 -13.79 -10.61 18.11
C SER A 170 -12.78 -11.71 17.81
N THR A 171 -11.51 -11.48 18.15
CA THR A 171 -10.44 -12.49 18.02
C THR A 171 -10.54 -13.63 19.04
N VAL A 172 -11.43 -13.50 20.04
CA VAL A 172 -11.68 -14.53 21.07
C VAL A 172 -12.74 -15.52 20.61
N THR A 173 -13.81 -15.02 20.02
CA THR A 173 -14.99 -15.81 19.64
C THR A 173 -15.10 -16.05 18.13
N ASP A 174 -14.22 -15.45 17.33
CA ASP A 174 -14.25 -15.50 15.85
C ASP A 174 -15.64 -15.14 15.29
N VAL A 175 -16.23 -14.05 15.80
CA VAL A 175 -17.51 -13.51 15.31
C VAL A 175 -17.48 -11.99 15.25
N LEU A 176 -18.36 -11.46 14.39
CA LEU A 176 -18.71 -10.04 14.36
C LEU A 176 -19.24 -9.61 15.74
N ARG A 177 -18.73 -8.50 16.28
CA ARG A 177 -19.21 -7.96 17.55
C ARG A 177 -20.61 -7.34 17.40
N ALA A 178 -21.44 -7.51 18.43
CA ALA A 178 -22.73 -6.85 18.50
C ALA A 178 -22.57 -5.31 18.51
N GLY A 179 -23.48 -4.61 17.83
CA GLY A 179 -23.44 -3.15 17.67
C GLY A 179 -22.74 -2.67 16.40
N TYR A 180 -22.21 -3.57 15.58
CA TYR A 180 -21.62 -3.29 14.28
C TYR A 180 -22.48 -3.86 13.14
N PRO A 181 -22.32 -3.38 11.89
CA PRO A 181 -21.38 -2.34 11.43
C PRO A 181 -21.80 -0.92 11.81
N LEU A 182 -20.83 0.00 11.80
CA LEU A 182 -21.02 1.44 12.02
C LEU A 182 -20.49 2.23 10.81
N GLN A 183 -20.96 3.47 10.65
CA GLN A 183 -20.52 4.35 9.57
C GLN A 183 -19.09 4.85 9.81
N THR A 184 -18.18 4.62 8.85
CA THR A 184 -16.78 5.03 8.98
C THR A 184 -16.64 6.54 9.20
N ALA A 185 -17.37 7.36 8.44
CA ALA A 185 -17.26 8.82 8.53
C ALA A 185 -17.74 9.40 9.89
N GLU A 186 -18.61 8.68 10.61
CA GLU A 186 -19.13 9.12 11.91
C GLU A 186 -18.14 8.90 13.04
N TYR A 187 -17.25 7.91 12.92
CA TYR A 187 -16.31 7.54 13.98
C TYR A 187 -14.85 7.80 13.62
N PHE A 188 -14.48 7.69 12.34
CA PHE A 188 -13.16 7.97 11.81
C PHE A 188 -13.14 9.32 11.11
N HIS A 189 -13.09 10.40 11.91
CA HIS A 189 -13.25 11.76 11.41
C HIS A 189 -12.15 12.16 10.42
N GLY A 190 -12.57 12.60 9.23
CA GLY A 190 -11.67 12.97 8.14
C GLY A 190 -11.17 11.80 7.29
N LEU A 191 -11.45 10.55 7.66
CA LEU A 191 -11.12 9.39 6.84
C LEU A 191 -12.11 9.27 5.68
N HIS A 192 -11.59 9.08 4.47
CA HIS A 192 -12.42 8.88 3.29
C HIS A 192 -12.99 7.46 3.24
N LYS A 193 -14.15 7.31 2.58
CA LYS A 193 -14.78 6.02 2.27
C LYS A 193 -13.83 5.06 1.54
N SER A 194 -13.99 3.76 1.71
CA SER A 194 -13.29 2.68 0.99
C SER A 194 -11.77 2.84 1.01
N PRO A 195 -11.12 2.78 2.18
CA PRO A 195 -9.67 2.61 2.25
C PRO A 195 -9.24 1.33 1.51
N GLU A 196 -8.04 1.34 0.93
CA GLU A 196 -7.46 0.22 0.15
C GLU A 196 -6.34 -0.48 0.94
N GLY A 197 -6.01 0.03 2.12
CA GLY A 197 -5.05 -0.57 3.05
C GLY A 197 -5.06 0.16 4.39
N ALA A 198 -4.77 -0.56 5.45
CA ALA A 198 -4.63 0.01 6.78
C ALA A 198 -3.46 -0.62 7.54
N LEU A 199 -2.66 0.22 8.20
CA LEU A 199 -1.45 -0.21 8.87
C LEU A 199 -1.32 0.51 10.21
N ARG A 200 -1.25 -0.24 11.32
CA ARG A 200 -0.77 0.31 12.59
C ARG A 200 0.76 0.40 12.53
N TRP A 201 1.29 1.60 12.44
CA TRP A 201 2.73 1.80 12.36
C TRP A 201 3.40 1.82 13.74
N LYS A 202 4.73 1.75 13.74
CA LYS A 202 5.57 1.69 14.94
C LYS A 202 5.45 2.93 15.84
N ASP A 203 4.99 4.06 15.29
CA ASP A 203 4.71 5.28 16.05
C ASP A 203 3.35 5.24 16.78
N GLY A 204 2.60 4.13 16.67
CA GLY A 204 1.31 3.91 17.30
C GLY A 204 0.12 4.50 16.55
N TYR A 205 0.35 5.24 15.46
CA TYR A 205 -0.72 5.77 14.61
C TYR A 205 -1.20 4.73 13.60
N ILE A 206 -2.40 4.98 13.07
CA ILE A 206 -2.97 4.15 12.01
C ILE A 206 -2.81 4.91 10.69
N TYR A 207 -2.20 4.26 9.71
CA TYR A 207 -2.03 4.80 8.37
C TYR A 207 -3.06 4.11 7.47
N PHE A 208 -3.95 4.89 6.88
CA PHE A 208 -4.88 4.42 5.86
C PHE A 208 -4.40 4.86 4.48
N PHE A 209 -4.56 3.98 3.50
CA PHE A 209 -4.11 4.18 2.13
C PHE A 209 -5.33 4.22 1.21
N LYS A 210 -5.32 5.17 0.26
CA LYS A 210 -6.33 5.25 -0.77
C LYS A 210 -5.78 5.97 -1.99
N LYS A 211 -5.69 5.28 -3.12
CA LYS A 211 -5.13 5.79 -4.37
C LYS A 211 -3.73 6.40 -4.18
N ASP A 212 -3.60 7.69 -4.43
CA ASP A 212 -2.39 8.50 -4.36
C ASP A 212 -2.17 9.15 -2.98
N LYS A 213 -2.96 8.76 -1.96
CA LYS A 213 -2.98 9.43 -0.65
C LYS A 213 -2.82 8.48 0.53
N VAL A 214 -2.14 9.00 1.54
CA VAL A 214 -2.00 8.42 2.87
C VAL A 214 -2.72 9.31 3.87
N PHE A 215 -3.44 8.71 4.80
CA PHE A 215 -4.10 9.38 5.92
C PHE A 215 -3.51 8.84 7.22
N LYS A 216 -3.12 9.71 8.15
CA LYS A 216 -2.62 9.31 9.47
C LYS A 216 -3.68 9.63 10.51
N VAL A 217 -4.14 8.61 11.22
CA VAL A 217 -5.24 8.67 12.19
C VAL A 217 -4.70 8.44 13.59
N HIS A 218 -5.10 9.31 14.53
CA HIS A 218 -4.77 9.17 15.94
C HIS A 218 -5.60 8.03 16.58
N PRO A 219 -4.98 7.05 17.25
CA PRO A 219 -5.66 5.82 17.69
C PRO A 219 -6.67 6.03 18.82
N GLY A 220 -6.54 7.12 19.59
CA GLY A 220 -7.46 7.42 20.69
C GLY A 220 -8.69 8.25 20.29
N SER A 221 -8.55 9.14 19.30
CA SER A 221 -9.61 10.06 18.87
C SER A 221 -10.20 9.69 17.51
N TYR A 222 -9.64 8.66 16.86
CA TYR A 222 -10.00 8.22 15.50
C TYR A 222 -10.06 9.34 14.46
N SER A 223 -9.31 10.42 14.69
CA SER A 223 -9.31 11.59 13.81
C SER A 223 -8.06 11.60 12.94
N VAL A 224 -8.24 11.91 11.65
CA VAL A 224 -7.12 12.20 10.74
C VAL A 224 -6.38 13.44 11.25
N LEU A 225 -5.05 13.40 11.25
CA LEU A 225 -4.22 14.52 11.66
C LEU A 225 -4.35 15.68 10.66
N ASN A 226 -4.32 16.92 11.16
CA ASN A 226 -4.51 18.14 10.35
C ASN A 226 -3.52 18.30 9.17
N THR A 227 -2.35 17.66 9.24
CA THR A 227 -1.33 17.70 8.17
C THR A 227 -1.50 16.61 7.11
N TYR A 228 -2.60 15.84 7.18
CA TYR A 228 -2.96 14.76 6.27
C TYR A 228 -4.27 15.07 5.54
N PRO A 229 -4.50 14.49 4.34
CA PRO A 229 -3.69 13.47 3.68
C PRO A 229 -2.36 13.98 3.10
N LYS A 230 -1.37 13.10 3.05
CA LYS A 230 -0.11 13.31 2.31
C LYS A 230 -0.12 12.47 1.02
N PRO A 231 0.64 12.86 -0.02
CA PRO A 231 0.85 12.02 -1.19
C PRO A 231 1.52 10.68 -0.84
N MET A 232 1.24 9.67 -1.65
CA MET A 232 1.98 8.40 -1.69
C MET A 232 3.33 8.55 -2.44
N PRO A 233 4.35 7.74 -2.10
CA PRO A 233 4.44 6.92 -0.89
C PRO A 233 4.70 7.78 0.37
N PRO A 234 4.38 7.31 1.59
CA PRO A 234 4.85 7.99 2.79
C PRO A 234 6.38 7.92 2.88
N GLU A 235 7.00 8.87 3.60
CA GLU A 235 8.46 9.03 3.69
C GLU A 235 9.22 7.77 4.14
N TRP A 236 8.55 6.82 4.79
CA TRP A 236 9.12 5.55 5.25
C TRP A 236 9.00 4.40 4.24
N MET A 237 8.44 4.64 3.04
CA MET A 237 8.30 3.68 1.93
C MET A 237 9.07 4.16 0.68
N LEU A 238 10.38 4.38 0.83
CA LEU A 238 11.21 5.07 -0.17
C LEU A 238 11.29 4.40 -1.55
N ASP A 239 11.23 3.07 -1.64
CA ASP A 239 11.37 2.34 -2.92
C ASP A 239 9.99 1.96 -3.54
N ILE A 240 8.90 2.53 -3.04
CA ILE A 240 7.53 2.24 -3.50
C ILE A 240 7.09 3.41 -4.37
N CYS A 241 7.44 3.35 -5.66
CA CYS A 241 7.49 4.51 -6.56
C CYS A 241 8.56 5.54 -6.15
#